data_AF-A0A6C0F6R7-F1
#
_entry.id   AF-A0A6C0F6R7-F1
#
_cell.length_a   1.000
_cell.length_b   1.000
_cell.length_c   1.000
_cell.angle_alpha   90.00
_cell.angle_beta   90.00
_cell.angle_gamma   90.00
#
_symmetry.space_group_name_H-M   'P 1'
#
loop_
_entity.id
_entity.type
_entity.pdbx_description
1 polymer ?
#
loop_
_entity_poly.entity_id
_entity_poly.type
_entity_poly.pdbx_seq_one_letter_code
_entity_poly.pdbx_strand_id
1 'polypeptide(L)'
;MEISAEDKHANYMTLMRAIWHSTDRTDIDKWWKDEHQEFIMDLRKHFPDFNHVLILETTPERRAELEENLRRCEVLMQNLEKSIRETDNFDLVVYRLFALNLEPIVRQHIPEDEVTALMGKMTM
;
A
#
# COMPACT_ATOMS: atom_id res chain seq x y z
N MET A 1 -1.52 -17.67 -10.96
CA MET A 1 -0.57 -18.20 -9.96
C MET A 1 -1.09 -17.77 -8.61
N GLU A 2 -1.28 -18.69 -7.67
CA GLU A 2 -1.77 -18.34 -6.33
C GLU A 2 -0.60 -17.78 -5.52
N ILE A 3 -0.76 -16.58 -4.95
CA ILE A 3 0.27 -15.94 -4.13
C ILE A 3 0.38 -16.72 -2.81
N SER A 4 1.60 -17.08 -2.40
CA SER A 4 1.81 -17.82 -1.15
C SER A 4 1.40 -17.00 0.07
N ALA A 5 1.10 -17.66 1.19
CA ALA A 5 0.80 -16.95 2.45
C ALA A 5 1.97 -16.08 2.92
N GLU A 6 3.21 -16.55 2.71
CA GLU A 6 4.44 -15.81 3.02
C GLU A 6 4.55 -14.52 2.19
N ASP A 7 4.24 -14.58 0.90
CA ASP A 7 4.28 -13.41 0.01
C ASP A 7 3.19 -12.39 0.37
N LYS A 8 1.97 -12.84 0.71
CA LYS A 8 0.89 -11.95 1.18
C LYS A 8 1.32 -11.20 2.45
N HIS A 9 1.90 -11.94 3.39
CA HIS A 9 2.38 -11.40 4.66
C HIS A 9 3.54 -10.43 4.47
N ALA A 10 4.52 -10.76 3.62
CA ALA A 10 5.63 -9.86 3.28
C ALA A 10 5.14 -8.56 2.63
N ASN A 11 4.23 -8.65 1.66
CA ASN A 11 3.64 -7.48 0.99
C ASN A 11 2.88 -6.57 1.95
N TYR A 12 2.09 -7.15 2.87
CA TYR A 12 1.40 -6.36 3.89
C TYR A 12 2.36 -5.70 4.88
N MET A 13 3.45 -6.39 5.26
CA MET A 13 4.48 -5.80 6.12
C MET A 13 5.23 -4.65 5.44
N THR A 14 5.51 -4.76 4.14
CA THR A 14 6.06 -3.66 3.35
C THR A 14 5.11 -2.44 3.36
N LEU A 15 3.81 -2.68 3.22
CA LEU A 15 2.79 -1.64 3.29
C LEU A 15 2.76 -0.96 4.67
N MET A 16 2.78 -1.74 5.75
CA MET A 16 2.77 -1.20 7.12
C MET A 16 4.06 -0.43 7.45
N ARG A 17 5.21 -0.93 7.01
CA ARG A 17 6.50 -0.23 7.10
C ARG A 17 6.46 1.10 6.36
N ALA A 18 5.89 1.15 5.16
CA ALA A 18 5.71 2.40 4.42
C ALA A 18 4.89 3.43 5.21
N ILE A 19 3.82 3.02 5.90
CA ILE A 19 2.99 3.91 6.73
C ILE A 19 3.77 4.42 7.95
N TRP A 20 4.56 3.57 8.60
CA TRP A 20 5.31 3.93 9.80
C TRP A 20 6.54 4.78 9.52
N HIS A 21 7.43 4.33 8.64
CA HIS A 21 8.68 5.06 8.34
C HIS A 21 8.41 6.43 7.71
N SER A 22 7.36 6.56 6.89
CA SER A 22 6.96 7.86 6.33
C SER A 22 6.45 8.87 7.37
N THR A 23 6.13 8.42 8.59
CA THR A 23 5.69 9.27 9.70
C THR A 23 6.88 9.81 10.50
N ASP A 24 7.88 8.99 10.82
CA ASP A 24 9.04 9.37 11.65
C ASP A 24 10.24 9.90 10.82
N ARG A 25 10.35 9.51 9.54
CA ARG A 25 11.35 9.95 8.54
C ARG A 25 12.83 9.76 8.92
N THR A 26 13.11 9.26 10.12
CA THR A 26 14.43 9.00 10.71
C THR A 26 15.26 8.00 9.90
N ASP A 27 14.61 7.01 9.28
CA ASP A 27 15.27 5.94 8.51
C ASP A 27 15.11 6.06 6.99
N ILE A 28 14.66 7.23 6.48
CA ILE A 28 14.46 7.41 5.04
C ILE A 28 15.72 7.98 4.40
N ASP A 29 16.54 7.08 3.86
CA ASP A 29 17.72 7.42 3.06
C ASP A 29 17.45 7.29 1.55
N LYS A 30 18.50 7.46 0.74
CA LYS A 30 18.40 7.34 -0.72
C LYS A 30 18.09 5.91 -1.16
N TRP A 31 18.69 4.91 -0.52
CA TRP A 31 18.49 3.51 -0.89
C TRP A 31 17.02 3.11 -0.67
N TRP A 32 16.43 3.50 0.46
CA TRP A 32 15.01 3.29 0.74
C TRP A 32 14.11 3.93 -0.32
N LYS A 33 14.42 5.17 -0.73
CA LYS A 33 13.64 5.87 -1.77
C LYS A 33 13.75 5.18 -3.13
N ASP A 34 14.94 4.73 -3.50
CA ASP A 34 15.18 4.03 -4.76
C ASP A 34 14.43 2.68 -4.79
N GLU A 35 14.49 1.90 -3.71
CA GLU A 35 13.75 0.63 -3.57
C GLU A 35 12.23 0.85 -3.69
N HIS A 36 11.68 1.84 -2.97
CA HIS A 36 10.25 2.12 -3.03
C HIS A 36 9.78 2.75 -4.34
N GLN A 37 10.66 3.47 -5.03
CA GLN A 37 10.41 3.97 -6.38
C GLN A 37 10.28 2.80 -7.37
N GLU A 38 11.21 1.85 -7.36
CA GLU A 38 11.13 0.64 -8.20
C GLU A 38 9.85 -0.15 -7.91
N PHE A 39 9.55 -0.37 -6.62
CA PHE A 39 8.33 -1.05 -6.20
C PHE A 39 7.06 -0.37 -6.73
N ILE A 40 6.94 0.96 -6.61
CA ILE A 40 5.79 1.70 -7.12
C ILE A 40 5.67 1.59 -8.65
N MET A 41 6.78 1.67 -9.37
CA MET A 41 6.78 1.56 -10.83
C MET A 41 6.40 0.14 -11.30
N ASP A 42 6.77 -0.89 -10.55
CA ASP A 42 6.33 -2.26 -10.81
C ASP A 42 4.85 -2.46 -10.45
N LEU A 43 4.42 -1.99 -9.28
CA LEU A 43 3.02 -2.03 -8.87
C LEU A 43 2.12 -1.32 -9.88
N ARG A 44 2.55 -0.18 -10.43
CA ARG A 44 1.81 0.58 -11.44
C ARG A 44 1.44 -0.25 -12.67
N LYS A 45 2.29 -1.19 -13.10
CA LYS A 45 2.05 -2.08 -14.25
C LYS A 45 0.85 -3.00 -14.02
N HIS A 46 0.61 -3.35 -12.76
CA HIS A 46 -0.46 -4.24 -12.30
C HIS A 46 -1.61 -3.49 -11.64
N PHE A 47 -1.49 -2.17 -11.47
CA PHE A 47 -2.50 -1.37 -10.82
C PHE A 47 -3.87 -1.38 -11.53
N PRO A 48 -3.97 -1.49 -12.88
CA PRO A 48 -5.26 -1.71 -13.53
C PRO A 48 -5.96 -3.00 -13.07
N ASP A 49 -5.20 -4.03 -12.68
CA ASP A 49 -5.74 -5.27 -12.12
C ASP A 49 -6.37 -5.03 -10.73
N PHE A 50 -5.95 -3.97 -10.01
CA PHE A 50 -6.57 -3.56 -8.75
C PHE A 50 -8.01 -3.05 -8.94
N ASN A 51 -8.39 -2.56 -10.12
CA ASN A 51 -9.79 -2.21 -10.41
C ASN A 51 -10.71 -3.43 -10.40
N HIS A 52 -10.15 -4.64 -10.43
CA HIS A 52 -10.87 -5.90 -10.32
C HIS A 52 -10.80 -6.52 -8.91
N VAL A 53 -10.23 -5.81 -7.94
CA VAL A 53 -10.22 -6.28 -6.54
C VAL A 53 -11.65 -6.42 -6.04
N LEU A 54 -11.96 -7.64 -5.60
CA LEU A 54 -13.25 -7.95 -5.01
C LEU A 54 -13.31 -7.36 -3.60
N ILE A 55 -14.17 -6.36 -3.42
CA ILE A 55 -14.51 -5.84 -2.08
C ILE A 55 -15.42 -6.86 -1.40
N LEU A 56 -14.90 -7.48 -0.33
CA LEU A 56 -15.60 -8.51 0.44
C LEU A 56 -16.64 -7.93 1.41
N GLU A 57 -16.59 -6.62 1.62
CA GLU A 57 -17.50 -5.91 2.53
C GLU A 57 -18.95 -5.96 2.04
N THR A 58 -19.86 -6.27 2.96
CA THR A 58 -21.28 -6.44 2.68
C THR A 58 -22.12 -5.27 3.18
N THR A 59 -21.62 -4.51 4.17
CA THR A 59 -22.28 -3.30 4.64
C THR A 59 -22.15 -2.19 3.60
N PRO A 60 -23.27 -1.62 3.09
CA PRO A 60 -23.25 -0.63 2.01
C PRO A 60 -22.34 0.57 2.27
N GLU A 61 -22.38 1.12 3.50
CA GLU A 61 -21.60 2.28 3.89
C GLU A 61 -20.10 1.99 3.85
N ARG A 62 -19.70 0.85 4.42
CA ARG A 62 -18.29 0.45 4.49
C ARG A 62 -17.76 0.03 3.12
N ARG A 63 -18.60 -0.60 2.29
CA ARG A 63 -18.29 -0.89 0.90
C ARG A 63 -18.04 0.39 0.09
N ALA A 64 -18.91 1.38 0.20
CA ALA A 64 -18.74 2.66 -0.50
C ALA A 64 -17.44 3.39 -0.09
N GLU A 65 -17.07 3.31 1.20
CA GLU A 65 -15.78 3.83 1.68
C GLU A 65 -14.59 3.13 1.02
N LEU A 66 -14.62 1.81 0.87
CA LEU A 66 -13.56 1.05 0.23
C LEU A 66 -13.46 1.31 -1.28
N GLU A 67 -14.59 1.49 -1.95
CA GLU A 67 -14.65 1.91 -3.35
C GLU A 67 -14.02 3.30 -3.54
N GLU A 68 -14.29 4.24 -2.62
CA GLU A 68 -13.65 5.56 -2.63
C GLU A 68 -12.15 5.49 -2.33
N ASN A 69 -11.72 4.62 -1.40
CA ASN A 69 -10.30 4.38 -1.14
C ASN A 69 -9.58 3.84 -2.38
N LEU A 70 -10.19 2.90 -3.11
CA LEU A 70 -9.64 2.37 -4.36
C LEU A 70 -9.47 3.47 -5.41
N ARG A 71 -10.49 4.32 -5.58
CA ARG A 71 -10.44 5.48 -6.49
C ARG A 71 -9.33 6.47 -6.09
N ARG A 72 -9.13 6.71 -4.80
CA ARG A 72 -8.04 7.56 -4.30
C ARG A 72 -6.67 6.94 -4.54
N CYS A 73 -6.54 5.62 -4.39
CA CYS A 73 -5.29 4.92 -4.68
C CYS A 73 -4.86 5.11 -6.13
N GLU A 74 -5.78 5.07 -7.10
CA GLU A 74 -5.48 5.34 -8.52
C GLU A 74 -4.89 6.75 -8.72
N VAL A 75 -5.54 7.77 -8.17
CA VAL A 75 -5.07 9.16 -8.29
C VAL A 75 -3.69 9.33 -7.65
N LEU A 76 -3.49 8.75 -6.46
CA LEU A 76 -2.23 8.84 -5.74
C LEU A 76 -1.11 8.06 -6.46
N MET A 77 -1.41 6.91 -7.04
CA MET A 77 -0.49 6.13 -7.87
C MET A 77 -0.04 6.92 -9.10
N GLN A 78 -0.97 7.58 -9.80
CA GLN A 78 -0.63 8.46 -10.93
C GLN A 78 0.26 9.62 -10.50
N ASN A 79 -0.01 10.22 -9.34
CA ASN A 79 0.83 11.30 -8.80
C ASN A 79 2.24 10.81 -8.46
N LEU A 80 2.37 9.62 -7.87
CA LEU A 80 3.68 9.01 -7.58
C LEU A 80 4.45 8.70 -8.86
N GLU A 81 3.81 8.03 -9.83
CA GLU A 81 4.42 7.74 -11.12
C GLU A 81 4.91 9.03 -11.79
N LYS A 82 4.08 10.08 -11.79
CA LYS A 82 4.44 11.38 -12.35
C LYS A 82 5.64 11.99 -11.63
N SER A 83 5.61 12.02 -10.30
CA SER A 83 6.71 12.55 -9.48
C SER A 83 8.03 11.83 -9.78
N ILE A 84 7.99 10.50 -9.85
CA ILE A 84 9.14 9.65 -10.18
C ILE A 84 9.66 9.96 -11.59
N ARG A 85 8.79 9.92 -12.61
CA ARG A 85 9.21 10.04 -14.01
C ARG A 85 9.64 11.45 -14.41
N GLU A 86 8.96 12.47 -13.91
CA GLU A 86 9.16 13.85 -14.37
C GLU A 86 10.17 14.62 -13.50
N THR A 87 10.26 14.29 -12.22
CA THR A 87 11.06 15.08 -11.27
C THR A 87 12.17 14.30 -10.58
N ASP A 88 12.28 12.98 -10.83
CA ASP A 88 13.20 12.07 -10.14
C ASP A 88 13.11 12.19 -8.61
N ASN A 89 11.91 12.52 -8.12
CA ASN A 89 11.64 12.73 -6.72
C ASN A 89 10.53 11.79 -6.27
N PHE A 90 10.76 11.09 -5.16
CA PHE A 90 9.78 10.24 -4.52
C PHE A 90 9.02 11.01 -3.44
N ASP A 91 7.78 11.40 -3.73
CA ASP A 91 6.94 12.15 -2.80
C ASP A 91 6.43 11.25 -1.66
N LEU A 92 7.11 11.35 -0.51
CA LEU A 92 6.80 10.59 0.70
C LEU A 92 5.39 10.87 1.25
N VAL A 93 4.86 12.08 1.07
CA VAL A 93 3.53 12.43 1.56
C VAL A 93 2.49 11.72 0.71
N VAL A 94 2.63 11.77 -0.60
CA VAL A 94 1.74 11.06 -1.53
C VAL A 94 1.86 9.55 -1.33
N TYR A 95 3.08 9.02 -1.11
CA TYR A 95 3.30 7.60 -0.88
C TYR A 95 2.63 7.11 0.41
N ARG A 96 2.73 7.89 1.49
CA ARG A 96 2.03 7.60 2.75
C ARG A 96 0.52 7.60 2.57
N LEU A 97 -0.02 8.60 1.89
CA LEU A 97 -1.46 8.68 1.62
C LEU A 97 -1.92 7.49 0.77
N PHE A 98 -1.12 7.09 -0.23
CA PHE A 98 -1.39 5.92 -1.04
C PHE A 98 -1.48 4.67 -0.16
N ALA A 99 -0.47 4.44 0.68
CA ALA A 99 -0.42 3.29 1.57
C ALA A 99 -1.61 3.25 2.55
N LEU A 100 -2.01 4.40 3.11
CA LEU A 100 -3.16 4.51 4.01
C LEU A 100 -4.50 4.19 3.35
N ASN A 101 -4.67 4.52 2.07
CA ASN A 101 -5.89 4.17 1.33
C ASN A 101 -5.88 2.70 0.86
N LEU A 102 -4.70 2.14 0.61
CA LEU A 102 -4.54 0.77 0.15
C LEU A 102 -4.71 -0.26 1.28
N GLU A 103 -4.24 0.05 2.50
CA GLU A 103 -4.30 -0.82 3.68
C GLU A 103 -5.69 -1.45 3.93
N PRO A 104 -6.79 -0.68 4.01
CA PRO A 104 -8.09 -1.26 4.33
C PRO A 104 -8.62 -2.20 3.23
N ILE A 105 -8.13 -2.05 1.99
CA ILE A 105 -8.48 -2.90 0.86
C ILE A 105 -7.71 -4.23 0.96
N VAL A 106 -6.40 -4.17 1.19
CA VAL A 106 -5.55 -5.36 1.31
C VAL A 106 -5.90 -6.17 2.56
N ARG A 107 -6.21 -5.49 3.67
CA ARG A 107 -6.54 -6.12 4.96
C ARG A 107 -7.73 -7.08 4.87
N GLN A 108 -8.67 -6.87 3.95
CA GLN A 108 -9.82 -7.78 3.77
C GLN A 108 -9.40 -9.20 3.37
N HIS A 109 -8.21 -9.34 2.81
CA HIS A 109 -7.66 -10.61 2.34
C HIS A 109 -6.71 -11.28 3.34
N ILE A 110 -6.55 -10.69 4.54
CA ILE A 110 -5.69 -11.20 5.60
C ILE A 110 -6.56 -11.55 6.81
N PRO A 111 -6.47 -12.78 7.35
CA PRO A 111 -7.15 -13.16 8.58
C PRO A 111 -6.81 -12.23 9.76
N GLU A 112 -7.79 -11.95 10.61
CA GLU A 112 -7.66 -10.97 11.70
C GLU A 112 -6.62 -11.37 12.77
N ASP A 113 -6.47 -12.68 13.00
CA ASP A 113 -5.45 -13.25 13.87
C ASP A 113 -4.03 -13.04 13.32
N GLU A 114 -3.85 -13.12 11.99
CA GLU A 114 -2.58 -12.79 11.33
C GLU A 114 -2.25 -11.31 11.43
N VAL A 115 -3.23 -10.41 11.23
CA VAL A 115 -3.05 -8.96 11.42
C VAL A 115 -2.63 -8.65 12.86
N THR A 116 -3.27 -9.29 13.85
CA THR A 116 -2.96 -9.08 15.27
C THR A 116 -1.54 -9.54 15.62
N ALA A 117 -1.16 -10.73 15.15
CA ALA A 117 0.19 -11.26 15.36
C ALA A 117 1.28 -10.38 14.72
N LEU A 118 0.97 -9.78 13.57
CA LEU A 118 1.84 -8.85 12.87
C LEU A 118 2.06 -7.56 13.63
N MET A 119 0.97 -6.91 14.08
CA MET A 119 1.06 -5.67 14.86
C MET A 119 1.79 -5.87 16.20
N GLY A 120 1.64 -7.05 16.82
CA GLY A 120 2.36 -7.40 18.04
C GLY A 120 3.88 -7.56 17.86
N LYS A 121 4.35 -7.95 16.65
CA LYS A 121 5.79 -8.04 16.34
C LYS A 121 6.43 -6.70 16.01
N MET A 122 5.63 -5.72 15.60
CA MET A 122 6.14 -4.40 15.23
C MET A 122 6.23 -3.45 16.44
N THR A 123 5.60 -3.79 17.57
CA THR A 123 5.67 -3.03 18.84
C THR A 123 6.72 -3.56 19.82
N MET A 124 7.47 -4.60 19.44
CA MET A 124 8.65 -5.12 20.15
C MET A 124 9.94 -4.69 19.45
#